data_AF-A0A651DGS9-F1
#
_entry.id   AF-A0A651DGS9-F1
#
_cell.length_a   1.000
_cell.length_b   1.000
_cell.length_c   1.000
_cell.angle_alpha   90.00
_cell.angle_beta   90.00
_cell.angle_gamma   90.00
#
_symmetry.space_group_name_H-M   'P 1'
#
loop_
_entity.id
_entity.type
_entity.pdbx_description
1 polymer ?
#
loop_
_entity_poly.entity_id
_entity_poly.type
_entity_poly.pdbx_seq_one_letter_code
_entity_poly.pdbx_strand_id
1 'polypeptide(L)'
;MNLSRRTIHLIGLLSLVALGGCDSIFGPDELRVPGILRLEADVVEVPDVAVVDEAVTIRVTTGFYGGCSRKGDTQFEQDGSRVVVRPFDYLTSPGDDSDCVTMVRTFLHEIELQFDETGVVTVRIEGSDETGGHRAIEREIVVEEA
;
A
#
# COMPACT_ATOMS: atom_id res chain seq x y z
N MET A 1 -50.65 -69.47 -4.97
CA MET A 1 -49.70 -70.12 -4.03
C MET A 1 -48.30 -70.00 -4.59
N ASN A 2 -47.31 -69.77 -3.71
CA ASN A 2 -45.88 -69.53 -3.93
C ASN A 2 -45.46 -68.17 -4.49
N LEU A 3 -44.35 -67.56 -4.05
CA LEU A 3 -43.78 -67.38 -2.72
C LEU A 3 -42.79 -66.20 -2.90
N SER A 4 -42.81 -65.29 -1.94
CA SER A 4 -41.83 -64.21 -1.75
C SER A 4 -40.39 -64.73 -1.64
N ARG A 5 -39.41 -64.00 -2.20
CA ARG A 5 -38.09 -63.66 -1.61
C ARG A 5 -37.22 -62.93 -2.65
N ARG A 6 -37.00 -61.62 -2.48
CA ARG A 6 -35.77 -61.00 -1.92
C ARG A 6 -34.48 -61.36 -2.66
N THR A 7 -33.97 -60.40 -3.43
CA THR A 7 -32.54 -60.30 -3.76
C THR A 7 -32.09 -58.86 -3.49
N ILE A 8 -31.28 -58.73 -2.45
CA ILE A 8 -30.51 -57.55 -2.03
C ILE A 8 -29.06 -57.78 -2.52
N HIS A 9 -28.30 -56.69 -2.73
CA HIS A 9 -26.89 -56.59 -3.21
C HIS A 9 -26.78 -56.42 -4.74
N LEU A 10 -25.99 -55.52 -5.35
CA LEU A 10 -24.69 -54.88 -5.06
C LEU A 10 -24.65 -53.47 -5.71
N ILE A 11 -24.18 -52.41 -5.03
CA ILE A 11 -22.85 -51.76 -5.18
C ILE A 11 -22.56 -51.10 -6.56
N GLY A 12 -22.33 -49.78 -6.53
CA GLY A 12 -21.69 -48.98 -7.59
C GLY A 12 -22.20 -47.53 -7.53
N LEU A 13 -21.82 -46.68 -6.57
CA LEU A 13 -20.52 -46.00 -6.45
C LEU A 13 -20.03 -45.42 -7.79
N LEU A 14 -20.56 -44.27 -8.16
CA LEU A 14 -19.83 -43.33 -9.02
C LEU A 14 -20.00 -41.92 -8.46
N SER A 15 -19.26 -41.69 -7.37
CA SER A 15 -18.91 -40.37 -6.85
C SER A 15 -18.23 -39.59 -7.99
N LEU A 16 -18.98 -38.69 -8.63
CA LEU A 16 -18.38 -37.74 -9.56
C LEU A 16 -17.54 -36.78 -8.72
N VAL A 17 -16.24 -37.00 -8.80
CA VAL A 17 -15.19 -36.20 -8.15
C VAL A 17 -15.38 -34.75 -8.56
N ALA A 18 -15.85 -33.92 -7.62
CA ALA A 18 -15.68 -32.49 -7.68
C ALA A 18 -14.17 -32.22 -7.58
N LEU A 19 -13.49 -32.11 -8.72
CA LEU A 19 -12.19 -31.49 -8.79
C LEU A 19 -12.42 -30.00 -8.56
N GLY A 20 -12.48 -29.63 -7.28
CA GLY A 20 -12.31 -28.27 -6.83
C GLY A 20 -10.91 -27.82 -7.17
N GLY A 21 -10.77 -27.19 -8.33
CA GLY A 21 -9.70 -26.24 -8.59
C GLY A 21 -10.23 -24.86 -8.23
N CYS A 22 -10.40 -24.57 -6.94
CA CYS A 22 -10.38 -23.19 -6.48
C CYS A 22 -8.90 -22.77 -6.43
N ASP A 23 -8.26 -22.67 -7.59
CA ASP A 23 -7.00 -21.95 -7.69
C ASP A 23 -7.36 -20.47 -7.51
N SER A 24 -7.20 -20.02 -6.27
CA SER A 24 -7.08 -18.63 -5.81
C SER A 24 -7.82 -17.58 -6.66
N ILE A 25 -9.12 -17.38 -6.35
CA ILE A 25 -9.88 -16.19 -6.80
C ILE A 25 -9.28 -14.88 -6.25
N PHE A 26 -8.45 -14.98 -5.22
CA PHE A 26 -7.74 -13.89 -4.59
C PHE A 26 -6.29 -13.97 -5.10
N GLY A 27 -5.78 -12.90 -5.72
CA GLY A 27 -4.36 -12.82 -6.12
C GLY A 27 -3.42 -13.02 -4.91
N PRO A 28 -2.09 -12.92 -5.10
CA PRO A 28 -1.15 -13.02 -3.97
C PRO A 28 -1.61 -12.11 -2.83
N ASP A 29 -1.60 -12.62 -1.59
CA ASP A 29 -2.02 -11.84 -0.43
C ASP A 29 -1.06 -10.67 -0.27
N GLU A 30 -1.51 -9.46 -0.63
CA GLU A 30 -0.70 -8.25 -0.53
C GLU A 30 -0.96 -7.53 0.78
N LEU A 31 0.11 -7.30 1.53
CA LEU A 31 0.09 -6.51 2.76
C LEU A 31 0.37 -5.04 2.44
N ARG A 32 -0.58 -4.18 2.82
CA ARG A 32 -0.37 -2.72 2.81
C ARG A 32 0.45 -2.29 4.01
N VAL A 33 1.60 -1.68 3.78
CA VAL A 33 2.54 -1.25 4.82
C VAL A 33 2.92 0.23 4.64
N PRO A 34 3.27 0.95 5.72
CA PRO A 34 3.85 2.28 5.58
C PRO A 34 5.12 2.25 4.73
N GLY A 35 5.26 3.23 3.84
CA GLY A 35 6.43 3.35 3.01
C GLY A 35 7.70 3.61 3.83
N ILE A 36 8.82 3.04 3.42
CA ILE A 36 10.10 3.21 4.11
C ILE A 36 10.73 4.55 3.70
N LEU A 37 10.87 5.46 4.67
CA LEU A 37 11.51 6.77 4.52
C LEU A 37 13.00 6.66 4.82
N ARG A 38 13.84 6.65 3.77
CA ARG A 38 15.29 6.48 3.92
C ARG A 38 15.96 7.76 4.45
N LEU A 39 17.20 7.63 4.93
CA LEU A 39 17.94 8.71 5.58
C LEU A 39 18.52 9.76 4.62
N GLU A 40 18.41 9.55 3.31
CA GLU A 40 18.91 10.49 2.30
C GLU A 40 18.04 11.75 2.29
N ALA A 41 18.65 12.93 2.19
CA ALA A 41 17.96 14.22 2.31
C ALA A 41 16.90 14.45 1.22
N ASP A 42 16.98 13.70 0.11
CA ASP A 42 16.19 13.89 -1.11
C ASP A 42 14.97 12.94 -1.19
N VAL A 43 14.59 12.31 -0.08
CA VAL A 43 13.43 11.39 0.00
C VAL A 43 12.11 12.17 0.02
N VAL A 44 12.13 13.46 0.36
CA VAL A 44 10.93 14.30 0.49
C VAL A 44 11.18 15.65 -0.19
N GLU A 45 10.39 15.94 -1.21
CA GLU A 45 10.36 17.24 -1.87
C GLU A 45 9.06 17.95 -1.50
N VAL A 46 9.18 19.00 -0.70
CA VAL A 46 8.09 19.89 -0.31
C VAL A 46 8.52 21.30 -0.72
N PRO A 47 7.74 22.01 -1.56
CA PRO A 47 8.07 23.38 -1.92
C PRO A 47 8.09 24.30 -0.69
N ASP A 48 9.07 25.20 -0.61
CA ASP A 48 9.17 26.15 0.51
C ASP A 48 8.06 27.21 0.49
N VAL A 49 7.49 27.47 -0.70
CA VAL A 49 6.45 28.48 -0.95
C VAL A 49 5.31 27.89 -1.78
N ALA A 50 4.08 28.26 -1.44
CA ALA A 50 2.87 27.99 -2.21
C ALA A 50 2.04 29.28 -2.34
N VAL A 51 1.17 29.33 -3.34
CA VAL A 51 0.26 30.45 -3.57
C VAL A 51 -1.17 30.00 -3.24
N VAL A 52 -1.95 30.88 -2.60
CA VAL A 52 -3.38 30.63 -2.33
C VAL A 52 -4.10 30.27 -3.64
N ASP A 53 -4.98 29.28 -3.57
CA ASP A 53 -5.74 28.73 -4.69
C ASP A 53 -4.90 28.12 -5.84
N GLU A 54 -3.57 27.99 -5.68
CA GLU A 54 -2.73 27.23 -6.62
C GLU A 54 -2.40 25.83 -6.09
N ALA A 55 -2.36 24.87 -7.01
CA ALA A 55 -1.98 23.50 -6.66
C ALA A 55 -0.46 23.43 -6.41
N VAL A 56 -0.09 22.90 -5.24
CA VAL A 56 1.30 22.58 -4.89
C VAL A 56 1.49 21.07 -4.85
N THR A 57 2.53 20.57 -5.51
CA THR A 57 2.85 19.14 -5.50
C THR A 57 3.87 18.81 -4.41
N ILE A 58 3.54 17.85 -3.56
CA ILE A 58 4.49 17.23 -2.62
C ILE A 58 4.89 15.86 -3.14
N ARG A 59 6.19 15.57 -3.11
CA ARG A 59 6.75 14.29 -3.55
C ARG A 59 7.45 13.57 -2.41
N VAL A 60 7.18 12.28 -2.28
CA VAL A 60 7.83 11.42 -1.30
C VAL A 60 8.32 10.16 -1.99
N THR A 61 9.61 9.87 -1.91
CA THR A 61 10.20 8.65 -2.46
C THR A 61 10.37 7.62 -1.36
N THR A 62 9.63 6.52 -1.39
CA THR A 62 9.84 5.40 -0.47
C THR A 62 10.84 4.43 -1.06
N GLY A 63 11.53 3.63 -0.24
CA GLY A 63 12.51 2.66 -0.72
C GLY A 63 12.47 1.33 -0.01
N PHE A 64 12.29 0.25 -0.76
CA PHE A 64 12.17 -1.11 -0.23
C PHE A 64 13.31 -2.02 -0.70
N TYR A 65 13.65 -2.99 0.15
CA TYR A 65 14.57 -4.09 -0.17
C TYR A 65 13.76 -5.36 -0.40
N GLY A 66 13.56 -5.76 -1.65
CA GLY A 66 12.81 -6.97 -1.98
C GLY A 66 12.20 -6.94 -3.36
N GLY A 67 11.99 -8.12 -3.93
CA GLY A 67 11.54 -8.27 -5.32
C GLY A 67 10.05 -8.06 -5.53
N CYS A 68 9.24 -8.36 -4.52
CA CYS A 68 7.78 -8.36 -4.60
C CYS A 68 7.17 -7.26 -3.76
N SER A 69 7.65 -6.05 -4.02
CA SER A 69 7.04 -4.82 -3.57
C SER A 69 6.50 -4.04 -4.75
N ARG A 70 5.40 -3.33 -4.53
CA ARG A 70 4.85 -2.36 -5.48
C ARG A 70 4.39 -1.10 -4.77
N LYS A 71 4.41 0.01 -5.50
CA LYS A 71 3.85 1.28 -5.04
C LYS A 71 2.40 1.09 -4.60
N GLY A 72 2.08 1.61 -3.42
CA GLY A 72 0.71 1.70 -2.93
C GLY A 72 0.12 3.10 -3.06
N ASP A 73 -0.99 3.30 -2.36
CA ASP A 73 -1.68 4.58 -2.28
C ASP A 73 -0.92 5.57 -1.37
N THR A 74 -1.21 6.85 -1.55
CA THR A 74 -0.80 7.90 -0.62
C THR A 74 -2.06 8.48 0.01
N GLN A 75 -2.09 8.55 1.33
CA GLN A 75 -3.16 9.22 2.04
C GLN A 75 -2.67 10.55 2.59
N PHE A 76 -3.56 11.53 2.69
CA PHE A 76 -3.28 12.74 3.41
C PHE A 76 -4.50 13.20 4.20
N GLU A 77 -4.23 13.91 5.29
CA GLU A 77 -5.22 14.54 6.14
C GLU A 77 -4.75 15.97 6.41
N GLN A 78 -5.66 16.93 6.33
CA GLN A 78 -5.39 18.33 6.63
C GLN A 78 -6.28 18.79 7.78
N ASP A 79 -5.65 19.40 8.78
CA ASP A 79 -6.29 20.00 9.95
C ASP A 79 -5.70 21.39 10.18
N GLY A 80 -6.40 22.42 9.70
CA GLY A 80 -5.91 23.79 9.68
C GLY A 80 -4.58 23.92 8.95
N SER A 81 -3.57 24.45 9.65
CA SER A 81 -2.20 24.63 9.14
C SER A 81 -1.33 23.38 9.25
N ARG A 82 -1.90 22.20 9.51
CA ARG A 82 -1.16 20.93 9.57
C ARG A 82 -1.66 19.97 8.51
N VAL A 83 -0.74 19.47 7.69
CA VAL A 83 -0.99 18.40 6.73
C VAL A 83 -0.18 17.18 7.12
N VAL A 84 -0.83 16.02 7.22
CA VAL A 84 -0.16 14.73 7.43
C VAL A 84 -0.24 13.91 6.16
N VAL A 85 0.90 13.48 5.64
CA VAL A 85 1.04 12.68 4.40
C VAL A 85 1.57 11.30 4.76
N ARG A 86 0.91 10.25 4.26
CA ARG A 86 1.24 8.86 4.54
C ARG A 86 1.36 8.07 3.23
N PRO A 87 2.57 7.90 2.68
CA PRO A 87 2.80 6.98 1.58
C PRO A 87 2.73 5.52 2.07
N PHE A 88 2.11 4.65 1.29
CA PHE A 88 2.04 3.22 1.57
C PHE A 88 2.59 2.42 0.40
N ASP A 89 3.20 1.28 0.71
CA ASP A 89 3.64 0.29 -0.26
C ASP A 89 2.90 -1.02 -0.04
N TYR A 90 2.85 -1.87 -1.05
CA TYR A 90 2.32 -3.22 -0.94
C TYR A 90 3.45 -4.23 -1.03
N LEU A 91 3.42 -5.20 -0.11
CA LEU A 91 4.34 -6.33 -0.06
C LEU A 91 3.57 -7.61 -0.34
N THR A 92 4.12 -8.49 -1.16
CA THR A 92 3.61 -9.86 -1.27
C THR A 92 3.86 -10.61 0.03
N SER A 93 2.90 -11.44 0.46
CA SER A 93 2.99 -12.14 1.74
C SER A 93 4.18 -13.11 1.78
N PRO A 94 4.89 -13.21 2.93
CA PRO A 94 5.99 -14.15 3.10
C PRO A 94 5.49 -15.59 2.96
N GLY A 95 5.68 -16.18 1.78
CA GLY A 95 5.19 -17.53 1.44
C GLY A 95 4.99 -17.70 -0.06
N ASP A 96 4.53 -16.65 -0.74
CA ASP A 96 4.41 -16.57 -2.20
C ASP A 96 5.68 -15.97 -2.86
N ASP A 97 6.66 -15.62 -2.03
CA ASP A 97 7.84 -14.83 -2.37
C ASP A 97 9.00 -15.64 -2.99
N SER A 98 8.79 -16.93 -3.33
CA SER A 98 9.88 -17.81 -3.79
C SER A 98 10.55 -17.36 -5.09
N ASP A 99 9.89 -16.51 -5.88
CA ASP A 99 10.40 -15.97 -7.15
C ASP A 99 10.88 -14.51 -7.05
N CYS A 100 10.87 -13.92 -5.85
CA CYS A 100 11.19 -12.51 -5.66
C CYS A 100 12.70 -12.29 -5.57
N VAL A 101 13.30 -11.74 -6.63
CA VAL A 101 14.72 -11.37 -6.61
C VAL A 101 14.98 -10.21 -5.64
N THR A 102 16.02 -10.31 -4.81
CA THR A 102 16.43 -9.21 -3.94
C THR A 102 16.92 -8.04 -4.79
N MET A 103 16.12 -6.98 -4.86
CA MET A 103 16.46 -5.73 -5.53
C MET A 103 16.04 -4.55 -4.67
N VAL A 104 16.77 -3.44 -4.81
CA VAL A 104 16.36 -2.15 -4.25
C VAL A 104 15.35 -1.54 -5.19
N ARG A 105 14.16 -1.21 -4.68
CA ARG A 105 13.12 -0.49 -5.41
C ARG A 105 12.81 0.81 -4.71
N THR A 106 12.53 1.83 -5.49
CA THR A 106 12.00 3.10 -4.99
C THR A 106 10.66 3.39 -5.64
N PHE A 107 9.76 4.01 -4.88
CA PHE A 107 8.44 4.41 -5.35
C PHE A 107 8.22 5.89 -5.09
N LEU A 108 7.92 6.63 -6.15
CA LEU A 108 7.58 8.05 -6.06
C LEU A 108 6.09 8.19 -5.74
N HIS A 109 5.76 8.81 -4.61
CA HIS A 109 4.42 9.19 -4.19
C HIS A 109 4.23 10.69 -4.43
N GLU A 110 3.16 11.07 -5.12
CA GLU A 110 2.83 12.47 -5.40
C GLU A 110 1.43 12.76 -4.84
N ILE A 111 1.29 13.92 -4.22
CA ILE A 111 -0.01 14.49 -3.86
C ILE A 111 -0.05 15.95 -4.29
N GLU A 112 -1.23 16.42 -4.65
CA GLU A 112 -1.50 17.83 -4.92
C GLU A 112 -2.33 18.38 -3.77
N LEU A 113 -1.85 19.48 -3.18
CA LEU A 113 -2.56 20.22 -2.16
C LEU A 113 -2.92 21.59 -2.72
N GLN A 114 -3.97 22.19 -2.18
CA GLN A 114 -4.36 23.56 -2.45
C GLN A 114 -4.66 24.21 -1.10
N PHE A 115 -4.19 25.43 -0.90
CA PHE A 115 -4.40 26.19 0.32
C PHE A 115 -5.34 27.36 0.04
N ASP A 116 -6.28 27.59 0.94
CA ASP A 116 -7.32 28.62 0.85
C ASP A 116 -7.00 29.87 1.71
N GLU A 117 -5.98 29.77 2.57
CA GLU A 117 -5.55 30.85 3.46
C GLU A 117 -4.03 31.00 3.45
N THR A 118 -3.55 32.23 3.63
CA THR A 118 -2.13 32.52 3.81
C THR A 118 -1.64 32.11 5.19
N GLY A 119 -0.32 31.82 5.29
CA GLY A 119 0.31 31.47 6.55
C GLY A 119 1.38 30.40 6.41
N VAL A 120 1.82 29.85 7.54
CA VAL A 120 2.79 28.75 7.56
C VAL A 120 2.05 27.44 7.76
N VAL A 121 2.21 26.51 6.84
CA VAL A 121 1.65 25.15 6.91
C VAL A 121 2.77 24.17 7.23
N THR A 122 2.56 23.34 8.26
CA THR A 122 3.44 22.21 8.57
C THR A 122 2.99 20.97 7.83
N VAL A 123 3.84 20.46 6.94
CA VAL A 123 3.68 19.17 6.29
C VAL A 123 4.47 18.13 7.08
N ARG A 124 3.77 17.13 7.62
CA ARG A 124 4.36 15.96 8.27
C ARG A 124 4.19 14.73 7.41
N ILE A 125 5.30 14.15 6.99
CA ILE A 125 5.34 12.89 6.24
C ILE A 125 5.58 11.76 7.23
N GLU A 126 4.67 10.79 7.30
CA GLU A 126 4.76 9.63 8.21
C GLU A 126 4.95 8.33 7.42
N GLY A 127 5.91 7.52 7.84
CA GLY A 127 6.20 6.22 7.26
C GLY A 127 6.96 5.34 8.25
N SER A 128 7.78 4.44 7.72
CA SER A 128 8.65 3.57 8.51
C SER A 128 10.13 3.83 8.25
N ASP A 129 11.01 3.45 9.18
CA ASP A 129 12.45 3.32 8.94
C ASP A 129 12.81 1.92 8.42
N GLU A 130 14.09 1.69 8.11
CA GLU A 130 14.57 0.41 7.58
C GLU A 130 14.43 -0.78 8.56
N THR A 131 14.16 -0.51 9.85
CA THR A 131 13.91 -1.52 10.88
C THR A 131 12.41 -1.78 11.10
N GLY A 132 11.54 -1.08 10.36
CA GLY A 132 10.09 -1.11 10.53
C GLY A 132 9.57 -0.20 11.65
N GLY A 133 10.44 0.59 12.30
CA GLY A 133 10.05 1.58 13.30
C GLY A 133 9.29 2.74 12.67
N HIS A 134 8.42 3.42 13.43
CA HIS A 134 7.74 4.62 12.95
C HIS A 134 8.76 5.74 12.70
N ARG A 135 8.58 6.44 11.58
CA ARG A 135 9.41 7.58 11.18
C ARG A 135 8.55 8.72 10.68
N ALA A 136 8.95 9.95 11.02
CA ALA A 136 8.30 11.15 10.52
C ALA A 136 9.31 12.21 10.11
N ILE A 137 8.98 12.96 9.05
CA ILE A 137 9.75 14.09 8.54
C ILE A 137 8.81 15.29 8.48
N GLU A 138 9.20 16.43 9.05
CA GLU A 138 8.41 17.66 9.01
C GLU A 138 9.09 18.70 8.11
N ARG A 139 8.27 19.42 7.34
CA ARG A 139 8.63 20.53 6.46
C ARG A 139 7.60 21.63 6.62
N GLU A 140 8.01 22.86 6.32
CA GLU A 140 7.12 24.02 6.35
C GLU A 140 6.93 24.53 4.92
N ILE A 141 5.72 24.99 4.63
CA ILE A 141 5.39 25.73 3.42
C ILE A 141 4.91 27.11 3.85
N VAL A 142 5.45 28.16 3.26
CA VAL A 142 4.91 29.51 3.38
C VAL A 142 3.87 29.71 2.28
N VAL A 143 2.62 29.92 2.67
CA VAL A 143 1.52 30.20 1.75
C VAL A 143 1.33 31.70 1.63
N GLU A 144 1.47 32.21 0.41
CA GLU A 144 1.42 33.63 0.07
C GLU A 144 0.20 33.94 -0.82
N GLU A 145 -0.20 35.22 -0.88
CA GLU A 145 -1.18 35.70 -1.85
C GLU A 145 -0.57 35.66 -3.27
N ALA A 146 -1.43 35.57 -4.29
CA ALA A 146 -1.04 35.61 -5.71
C ALA A 146 -0.56 36.99 -6.19
#